data_AF-A0ABD5YGZ1-F1
#
_entry.id   AF-A0ABD5YGZ1-F1
#
_cell.length_a   1.000
_cell.length_b   1.000
_cell.length_c   1.000
_cell.angle_alpha   90.00
_cell.angle_beta   90.00
_cell.angle_gamma   90.00
#
_symmetry.space_group_name_H-M   'P 1'
#
loop_
_entity.id
_entity.type
_entity.pdbx_description
1 polymer ?
#
loop_
_entity_poly.entity_id
_entity_poly.type
_entity_poly.pdbx_seq_one_letter_code
_entity_poly.pdbx_strand_id
1 'polypeptide(L)'
;MSHDATAACDGWDGSECEGTVHCPPRCPRFVDKEGSRLTVRPAVDGDAAPLAEMYEGFDSGDRAQGLPPVTRDRRAQWIESMLTEGSDVVAERDGELYGHAMYTPTDAARPELAVFVHPTMQGQGVGTELCRHVIADAAAAGREGLELHVESGNRVARRVYRTVGFELAERRGDLRMELDLDDPVATEVRWPPLARLGPAESEADGAPVAGRSRVPADD
;
A
#
# COMPACT_ATOMS: atom_id res chain seq x y z
N MET A 1 -23.19 2.13 33.66
CA MET A 1 -21.76 1.84 33.44
C MET A 1 -21.21 2.98 32.62
N SER A 2 -20.22 3.69 33.15
CA SER A 2 -19.63 4.87 32.50
C SER A 2 -18.75 4.38 31.36
N HIS A 3 -19.10 4.67 30.11
CA HIS A 3 -18.16 4.53 29.00
C HIS A 3 -17.17 5.69 29.11
N ASP A 4 -15.93 5.36 29.47
CA ASP A 4 -14.83 6.30 29.49
C ASP A 4 -14.54 6.70 28.03
N ALA A 5 -14.93 7.91 27.65
CA ALA A 5 -14.81 8.44 26.28
C ALA A 5 -13.35 8.77 25.89
N THR A 6 -12.39 8.43 26.75
CA THR A 6 -10.95 8.62 26.59
C THR A 6 -10.21 7.35 26.18
N ALA A 7 -10.86 6.18 26.17
CA ALA A 7 -10.29 4.97 25.59
C ALA A 7 -10.44 5.03 24.06
N ALA A 8 -9.64 5.88 23.40
CA ALA A 8 -9.35 5.69 22.00
C ALA A 8 -8.64 4.33 21.91
N CYS A 9 -9.19 3.40 21.12
CA CYS A 9 -8.50 2.15 20.84
C CYS A 9 -7.10 2.51 20.32
N ASP A 10 -6.02 2.10 20.99
CA ASP A 10 -4.63 2.42 20.59
C ASP A 10 -4.25 1.87 19.20
N GLY A 11 -5.19 1.17 18.55
CA GLY A 11 -5.08 0.62 17.22
C GLY A 11 -4.41 -0.74 17.22
N TRP A 12 -4.65 -1.52 16.15
CA TRP A 12 -4.02 -2.82 15.93
C TRP A 12 -2.50 -2.72 15.81
N ASP A 13 -1.73 -3.33 16.71
CA ASP A 13 -0.28 -3.50 16.57
C ASP A 13 0.02 -4.68 15.62
N GLY A 14 0.68 -4.39 14.50
CA GLY A 14 1.02 -5.40 13.51
C GLY A 14 2.18 -6.31 13.92
N SER A 15 2.99 -5.91 14.90
CA SER A 15 4.10 -6.72 15.42
C SER A 15 3.60 -7.93 16.22
N GLU A 16 2.41 -7.85 16.79
CA GLU A 16 1.75 -8.93 17.54
C GLU A 16 0.81 -9.78 16.65
N CYS A 17 0.73 -9.50 15.35
CA CYS A 17 -0.19 -10.19 14.46
C CYS A 17 0.35 -11.55 14.03
N GLU A 18 -0.26 -12.63 14.52
CA GLU A 18 0.12 -14.00 14.12
C GLU A 18 -0.51 -14.46 12.79
N GLY A 19 -1.48 -13.70 12.26
CA GLY A 19 -2.31 -14.13 11.14
C GLY A 19 -3.25 -15.28 11.51
N THR A 20 -4.19 -15.60 10.60
CA THR A 20 -5.14 -16.70 10.77
C THR A 20 -5.40 -17.35 9.41
N VAL A 21 -6.00 -18.54 9.41
CA VAL A 21 -6.48 -19.21 8.18
C VAL A 21 -7.55 -18.41 7.42
N HIS A 22 -8.13 -17.39 8.06
CA HIS A 22 -9.12 -16.49 7.47
C HIS A 22 -8.52 -15.17 7.02
N CYS A 23 -7.20 -14.99 7.15
CA CYS A 23 -6.57 -13.77 6.66
C CYS A 23 -6.71 -13.69 5.12
N PRO A 24 -7.05 -12.50 4.60
CA PRO A 24 -6.96 -12.26 3.16
C PRO A 24 -5.52 -12.43 2.66
N PRO A 25 -5.31 -12.57 1.34
CA PRO A 25 -3.98 -12.64 0.74
C PRO A 25 -3.05 -11.49 1.17
N ARG A 26 -3.61 -10.34 1.57
CA ARG A 26 -2.84 -9.22 2.10
C ARG A 26 -3.55 -8.63 3.31
N CYS A 27 -2.83 -8.46 4.43
CA CYS A 27 -3.38 -7.84 5.63
C CYS A 27 -3.88 -6.42 5.29
N PRO A 28 -5.14 -6.07 5.55
CA PRO A 28 -5.67 -4.74 5.24
C PRO A 28 -5.10 -3.65 6.14
N ARG A 29 -4.45 -4.00 7.25
CA ARG A 29 -3.95 -3.01 8.19
C ARG A 29 -2.49 -2.69 7.90
N PHE A 30 -2.20 -1.39 7.83
CA PHE A 30 -0.90 -0.85 7.47
C PHE A 30 -0.51 0.25 8.46
N VAL A 31 0.76 0.26 8.86
CA VAL A 31 1.34 1.38 9.61
C VAL A 31 2.38 2.03 8.71
N ASP A 32 2.21 3.32 8.47
CA ASP A 32 3.14 4.08 7.64
C ASP A 32 4.44 4.40 8.40
N LYS A 33 5.39 5.05 7.72
CA LYS A 33 6.68 5.41 8.32
C LYS A 33 6.62 6.48 9.42
N GLU A 34 5.51 7.22 9.50
CA GLU A 34 5.26 8.23 10.53
C GLU A 34 4.46 7.65 11.70
N GLY A 35 4.10 6.36 11.64
CA GLY A 35 3.31 5.68 12.66
C GLY A 35 1.79 5.83 12.47
N SER A 36 1.33 6.46 11.38
CA SER A 36 -0.10 6.53 11.11
C SER A 36 -0.63 5.15 10.72
N ARG A 37 -1.80 4.82 11.25
CA ARG A 37 -2.49 3.56 10.98
C ARG A 37 -3.50 3.80 9.87
N LEU A 38 -3.38 3.06 8.78
CA LEU A 38 -4.31 3.06 7.67
C LEU A 38 -4.90 1.66 7.46
N THR A 39 -6.08 1.62 6.85
CA THR A 39 -6.68 0.41 6.33
C THR A 39 -6.69 0.46 4.80
N VAL A 40 -6.04 -0.51 4.16
CA VAL A 40 -6.16 -0.76 2.72
C VAL A 40 -7.23 -1.81 2.50
N ARG A 41 -8.26 -1.47 1.73
CA ARG A 41 -9.42 -2.33 1.47
C ARG A 41 -9.86 -2.21 0.01
N PRO A 42 -10.59 -3.21 -0.53
CA PRO A 42 -11.33 -3.02 -1.77
C PRO A 42 -12.18 -1.76 -1.71
N ALA A 43 -12.21 -1.01 -2.80
CA ALA A 43 -13.15 0.09 -2.91
C ALA A 43 -14.57 -0.44 -3.14
N VAL A 44 -15.55 0.42 -2.86
CA VAL A 44 -16.97 0.15 -3.07
C VAL A 44 -17.62 1.35 -3.75
N ASP A 45 -18.82 1.17 -4.32
CA ASP A 45 -19.58 2.26 -4.96
C ASP A 45 -19.73 3.51 -4.07
N GLY A 46 -19.81 3.32 -2.75
CA GLY A 46 -19.89 4.39 -1.76
C GLY A 46 -18.63 5.27 -1.65
N ASP A 47 -17.49 4.82 -2.18
CA ASP A 47 -16.23 5.56 -2.18
C ASP A 47 -16.14 6.60 -3.30
N ALA A 48 -17.12 6.68 -4.21
CA ALA A 48 -17.07 7.61 -5.35
C ALA A 48 -16.87 9.08 -4.94
N ALA A 49 -17.62 9.55 -3.94
CA ALA A 49 -17.48 10.92 -3.43
C ALA A 49 -16.18 11.13 -2.64
N PRO A 50 -15.80 10.26 -1.67
CA PRO A 50 -14.48 10.33 -1.02
C PRO A 50 -13.29 10.29 -1.99
N LEU A 51 -13.34 9.48 -3.04
CA LEU A 51 -12.31 9.45 -4.09
C LEU A 51 -12.26 10.76 -4.86
N ALA A 52 -13.41 11.31 -5.23
CA ALA A 52 -13.48 12.59 -5.91
C ALA A 52 -12.83 13.70 -5.06
N GLU A 53 -13.12 13.73 -3.76
CA GLU A 53 -12.53 14.65 -2.78
C GLU A 53 -11.00 14.45 -2.65
N MET A 54 -10.53 13.21 -2.49
CA MET A 54 -9.10 12.89 -2.46
C MET A 54 -8.39 13.45 -3.70
N TYR A 55 -8.97 13.28 -4.89
CA TYR A 55 -8.38 13.77 -6.14
C TYR A 55 -8.48 15.29 -6.33
N GLU A 56 -9.26 16.02 -5.53
CA GLU A 56 -9.22 17.49 -5.53
C GLU A 56 -7.93 18.03 -4.93
N GLY A 57 -7.27 17.27 -4.06
CA GLY A 57 -5.97 17.59 -3.49
C GLY A 57 -4.79 17.45 -4.45
N PHE A 58 -4.99 16.92 -5.66
CA PHE A 58 -3.94 16.63 -6.63
C PHE A 58 -3.69 17.83 -7.56
N ASP A 59 -2.43 18.21 -7.73
CA ASP A 59 -2.04 19.27 -8.65
C ASP A 59 -1.74 18.74 -10.07
N SER A 60 -1.13 19.57 -10.92
CA SER A 60 -0.76 19.15 -12.28
C SER A 60 0.41 18.17 -12.33
N GLY A 61 1.32 18.22 -11.37
CA GLY A 61 2.49 17.34 -11.26
C GLY A 61 2.15 15.96 -10.68
N ASP A 62 1.04 15.84 -9.97
CA ASP A 62 0.51 14.55 -9.48
C ASP A 62 -0.23 13.75 -10.57
N ARG A 63 -0.36 14.31 -11.79
CA ARG A 63 -1.02 13.67 -12.92
C ARG A 63 -0.01 13.02 -13.85
N ALA A 64 -0.28 11.80 -14.25
CA ALA A 64 0.52 11.07 -15.23
C ALA A 64 -0.41 10.50 -16.32
N GLN A 65 0.01 10.61 -17.59
CA GLN A 65 -0.71 10.02 -18.74
C GLN A 65 -2.19 10.45 -18.84
N GLY A 66 -2.51 11.66 -18.37
CA GLY A 66 -3.88 12.18 -18.37
C GLY A 66 -4.76 11.68 -17.22
N LEU A 67 -4.20 10.93 -16.26
CA LEU A 67 -4.87 10.46 -15.06
C LEU A 67 -4.34 11.15 -13.79
N PRO A 68 -5.21 11.39 -12.78
CA PRO A 68 -6.67 11.40 -12.91
C PRO A 68 -7.11 12.48 -13.93
N PRO A 69 -8.30 12.37 -14.56
CA PRO A 69 -8.79 13.38 -15.49
C PRO A 69 -8.86 14.79 -14.88
N VAL A 70 -8.56 15.81 -15.69
CA VAL A 70 -8.48 17.22 -15.25
C VAL A 70 -9.82 17.77 -14.81
N THR A 71 -10.85 17.61 -15.64
CA THR A 71 -12.18 18.15 -15.34
C THR A 71 -12.90 17.28 -14.31
N ARG A 72 -13.64 17.93 -13.39
CA ARG A 72 -14.42 17.26 -12.34
C ARG A 72 -15.36 16.20 -12.93
N ASP A 73 -16.11 16.56 -13.96
CA ASP A 73 -17.09 15.64 -14.59
C ASP A 73 -16.44 14.39 -15.20
N ARG A 74 -15.31 14.54 -15.92
CA ARG A 74 -14.60 13.39 -16.49
C ARG A 74 -13.99 12.52 -15.41
N ARG A 75 -13.53 13.13 -14.32
CA ARG A 75 -12.96 12.40 -13.19
C ARG A 75 -14.03 11.63 -12.44
N ALA A 76 -15.21 12.22 -12.22
CA ALA A 76 -16.34 11.51 -11.63
C ALA A 76 -16.75 10.29 -12.48
N GLN A 77 -16.90 10.46 -13.79
CA GLN A 77 -17.19 9.36 -14.73
C GLN A 77 -16.12 8.27 -14.71
N TRP A 78 -14.85 8.66 -14.66
CA TRP A 78 -13.73 7.73 -14.57
C TRP A 78 -13.74 6.95 -13.24
N ILE A 79 -13.99 7.62 -12.11
CA ILE A 79 -14.14 6.97 -10.80
C ILE A 79 -15.29 5.96 -10.83
N GLU A 80 -16.46 6.34 -11.33
CA GLU A 80 -17.62 5.45 -11.41
C GLU A 80 -17.34 4.19 -12.24
N SER A 81 -16.68 4.34 -13.40
CA SER A 81 -16.31 3.20 -14.25
C SER A 81 -15.32 2.26 -13.56
N MET A 82 -14.32 2.80 -12.85
CA MET A 82 -13.39 1.97 -12.09
C MET A 82 -14.08 1.21 -10.96
N LEU A 83 -14.90 1.88 -10.15
CA LEU A 83 -15.62 1.22 -9.06
C LEU A 83 -16.58 0.12 -9.55
N THR A 84 -17.12 0.27 -10.76
CA THR A 84 -18.08 -0.69 -11.33
C THR A 84 -17.40 -1.88 -12.01
N GLU A 85 -16.30 -1.64 -12.72
CA GLU A 85 -15.70 -2.62 -13.65
C GLU A 85 -14.32 -3.09 -13.18
N GLY A 86 -13.65 -2.29 -12.36
CA GLY A 86 -12.26 -2.42 -11.99
C GLY A 86 -12.01 -3.31 -10.78
N SER A 87 -10.73 -3.54 -10.55
CA SER A 87 -10.21 -4.14 -9.34
C SER A 87 -9.31 -3.12 -8.67
N ASP A 88 -9.91 -2.43 -7.71
CA ASP A 88 -9.25 -1.31 -7.07
C ASP A 88 -9.42 -1.30 -5.55
N VAL A 89 -8.43 -0.70 -4.92
CA VAL A 89 -8.26 -0.64 -3.47
C VAL A 89 -7.99 0.78 -3.04
N VAL A 90 -8.50 1.13 -1.88
CA VAL A 90 -8.33 2.44 -1.26
C VAL A 90 -7.58 2.32 0.06
N ALA A 91 -6.75 3.32 0.37
CA ALA A 91 -6.12 3.49 1.66
C ALA A 91 -6.91 4.51 2.47
N GLU A 92 -7.53 4.06 3.57
CA GLU A 92 -8.42 4.85 4.42
C GLU A 92 -7.80 5.08 5.80
N ARG A 93 -8.03 6.27 6.37
CA ARG A 93 -7.85 6.56 7.78
C ARG A 93 -9.01 7.44 8.27
N ASP A 94 -9.69 7.00 9.33
CA ASP A 94 -10.79 7.73 9.97
C ASP A 94 -11.90 8.19 9.00
N GLY A 95 -12.24 7.37 8.00
CA GLY A 95 -13.26 7.67 6.99
C GLY A 95 -12.78 8.54 5.83
N GLU A 96 -11.51 8.97 5.81
CA GLU A 96 -10.91 9.75 4.74
C GLU A 96 -9.97 8.89 3.88
N LEU A 97 -10.00 9.09 2.56
CA LEU A 97 -9.18 8.35 1.61
C LEU A 97 -7.88 9.11 1.30
N TYR A 98 -6.77 8.39 1.39
CA TYR A 98 -5.42 8.93 1.21
C TYR A 98 -4.65 8.26 0.07
N GLY A 99 -5.24 7.28 -0.58
CA GLY A 99 -4.70 6.71 -1.80
C GLY A 99 -5.64 5.71 -2.45
N HIS A 100 -5.40 5.47 -3.72
CA HIS A 100 -6.21 4.63 -4.58
C HIS A 100 -5.28 3.93 -5.57
N ALA A 101 -5.43 2.62 -5.75
CA ALA A 101 -4.70 1.88 -6.76
C ALA A 101 -5.59 0.83 -7.40
N MET A 102 -5.32 0.55 -8.66
CA MET A 102 -6.15 -0.28 -9.52
C MET A 102 -5.30 -1.00 -10.54
N TYR A 103 -5.86 -2.04 -11.15
CA TYR A 103 -5.48 -2.41 -12.52
C TYR A 103 -6.66 -2.28 -13.48
N THR A 104 -6.36 -2.10 -14.77
CA THR A 104 -7.39 -1.85 -15.79
C THR A 104 -8.38 -3.02 -15.92
N PRO A 105 -9.69 -2.75 -16.09
CA PRO A 105 -10.71 -3.79 -16.24
C PRO A 105 -10.64 -4.42 -17.63
N THR A 106 -9.76 -5.40 -17.80
CA THR A 106 -9.52 -6.09 -19.07
C THR A 106 -9.27 -7.58 -18.88
N ASP A 107 -9.48 -8.36 -19.94
CA ASP A 107 -9.14 -9.80 -19.98
C ASP A 107 -7.66 -10.04 -20.32
N ALA A 108 -6.84 -8.99 -20.42
CA ALA A 108 -5.41 -9.12 -20.64
C ALA A 108 -4.75 -9.98 -19.53
N ALA A 109 -3.78 -10.81 -19.93
CA ALA A 109 -2.98 -11.59 -19.00
C ALA A 109 -2.15 -10.71 -18.05
N ARG A 110 -1.78 -9.50 -18.53
CA ARG A 110 -1.03 -8.48 -17.79
C ARG A 110 -1.77 -7.13 -17.89
N PRO A 111 -2.78 -6.86 -17.04
CA PRO A 111 -3.46 -5.57 -17.05
C PRO A 111 -2.54 -4.45 -16.53
N GLU A 112 -2.89 -3.21 -16.86
CA GLU A 112 -2.10 -2.05 -16.49
C GLU A 112 -2.43 -1.58 -15.07
N LEU A 113 -1.43 -1.47 -14.21
CA LEU A 113 -1.54 -0.95 -12.84
C LEU A 113 -1.38 0.57 -12.80
N ALA A 114 -2.24 1.23 -12.04
CA ALA A 114 -2.08 2.63 -11.66
C ALA A 114 -2.21 2.80 -10.15
N VAL A 115 -1.50 3.80 -9.60
CA VAL A 115 -1.49 4.12 -8.17
C VAL A 115 -1.44 5.63 -7.96
N PHE A 116 -2.27 6.10 -7.05
CA PHE A 116 -2.43 7.50 -6.67
C PHE A 116 -2.33 7.60 -5.14
N VAL A 117 -1.49 8.49 -4.66
CA VAL A 117 -1.30 8.72 -3.22
C VAL A 117 -1.48 10.20 -2.98
N HIS A 118 -2.34 10.54 -2.01
CA HIS A 118 -2.56 11.92 -1.61
C HIS A 118 -1.23 12.60 -1.27
N PRO A 119 -0.98 13.85 -1.69
CA PRO A 119 0.32 14.51 -1.53
C PRO A 119 0.86 14.52 -0.09
N THR A 120 -0.02 14.63 0.91
CA THR A 120 0.36 14.63 2.33
C THR A 120 0.87 13.28 2.85
N MET A 121 0.68 12.20 2.10
CA MET A 121 1.04 10.83 2.48
C MET A 121 2.16 10.25 1.60
N GLN A 122 2.73 11.05 0.71
CA GLN A 122 3.85 10.64 -0.14
C GLN A 122 5.10 10.35 0.69
N GLY A 123 5.90 9.37 0.27
CA GLY A 123 7.14 8.99 0.98
C GLY A 123 6.95 8.13 2.23
N GLN A 124 5.72 8.01 2.76
CA GLN A 124 5.40 7.28 3.99
C GLN A 124 5.13 5.78 3.77
N GLY A 125 5.13 5.31 2.52
CA GLY A 125 4.99 3.89 2.16
C GLY A 125 3.60 3.49 1.67
N VAL A 126 2.61 4.39 1.70
CA VAL A 126 1.23 4.15 1.25
C VAL A 126 1.17 3.61 -0.18
N GLY A 127 1.88 4.23 -1.13
CA GLY A 127 1.90 3.77 -2.53
C GLY A 127 2.49 2.37 -2.70
N THR A 128 3.51 2.02 -1.91
CA THR A 128 4.06 0.66 -1.91
C THR A 128 3.03 -0.33 -1.41
N GLU A 129 2.30 -0.01 -0.33
CA GLU A 129 1.31 -0.94 0.22
C GLU A 129 0.09 -1.09 -0.70
N LEU A 130 -0.39 -0.01 -1.32
CA LEU A 130 -1.43 -0.07 -2.34
C LEU A 130 -1.05 -0.99 -3.51
N CYS A 131 0.16 -0.81 -4.08
CA CYS A 131 0.64 -1.70 -5.15
C CYS A 131 0.66 -3.16 -4.72
N ARG A 132 1.06 -3.46 -3.47
CA ARG A 132 1.07 -4.82 -2.94
C ARG A 132 -0.33 -5.44 -2.87
N HIS A 133 -1.33 -4.65 -2.49
CA HIS A 133 -2.72 -5.11 -2.51
C HIS A 133 -3.20 -5.41 -3.92
N VAL A 134 -2.89 -4.55 -4.89
CA VAL A 134 -3.25 -4.76 -6.32
C VAL A 134 -2.54 -6.00 -6.88
N ILE A 135 -1.27 -6.23 -6.54
CA ILE A 135 -0.52 -7.44 -6.92
C ILE A 135 -1.19 -8.70 -6.35
N ALA A 136 -1.56 -8.68 -5.07
CA ALA A 136 -2.22 -9.81 -4.42
C ALA A 136 -3.60 -10.10 -5.02
N ASP A 137 -4.35 -9.05 -5.37
CA ASP A 137 -5.65 -9.17 -6.04
C ASP A 137 -5.52 -9.73 -7.46
N ALA A 138 -4.63 -9.18 -8.28
CA ALA A 138 -4.37 -9.67 -9.64
C ALA A 138 -3.96 -11.16 -9.64
N ALA A 139 -3.14 -11.57 -8.68
CA ALA A 139 -2.78 -12.97 -8.49
C ALA A 139 -3.98 -13.86 -8.10
N ALA A 140 -4.83 -13.39 -7.19
CA ALA A 140 -6.05 -14.11 -6.81
C ALA A 140 -7.05 -14.22 -7.98
N ALA A 141 -7.05 -13.22 -8.88
CA ALA A 141 -7.82 -13.22 -10.12
C ALA A 141 -7.20 -14.07 -11.25
N GLY A 142 -6.06 -14.74 -11.01
CA GLY A 142 -5.42 -15.62 -11.99
C GLY A 142 -4.72 -14.90 -13.13
N ARG A 143 -4.33 -13.63 -12.95
CA ARG A 143 -3.48 -12.92 -13.92
C ARG A 143 -2.07 -13.52 -13.95
N GLU A 144 -1.40 -13.41 -15.09
CA GLU A 144 -0.01 -13.88 -15.26
C GLU A 144 0.99 -12.82 -14.78
N GLY A 145 0.61 -11.54 -14.86
CA GLY A 145 1.50 -10.43 -14.56
C GLY A 145 0.74 -9.13 -14.41
N LEU A 146 1.49 -8.05 -14.23
CA LEU A 146 1.01 -6.67 -14.33
C LEU A 146 1.99 -5.87 -15.19
N GLU A 147 1.51 -4.82 -15.84
CA GLU A 147 2.38 -3.83 -16.47
C GLU A 147 2.02 -2.41 -16.04
N LEU A 148 2.91 -1.46 -16.31
CA LEU A 148 2.66 -0.05 -16.10
C LEU A 148 3.55 0.81 -16.99
N HIS A 149 3.09 2.03 -17.24
CA HIS A 149 3.90 3.07 -17.84
C HIS A 149 4.22 4.15 -16.81
N VAL A 150 5.48 4.59 -16.77
CA VAL A 150 5.92 5.65 -15.86
C VAL A 150 6.88 6.60 -16.54
N GLU A 151 6.69 7.90 -16.31
CA GLU A 151 7.61 8.91 -16.80
C GLU A 151 9.04 8.64 -16.32
N SER A 152 10.01 8.77 -17.22
CA SER A 152 11.42 8.51 -16.89
C SER A 152 11.94 9.37 -15.73
N GLY A 153 11.40 10.58 -15.58
CA GLY A 153 11.71 11.56 -14.53
C GLY A 153 11.10 11.24 -13.16
N ASN A 154 10.05 10.40 -13.08
CA ASN A 154 9.35 10.09 -11.83
C ASN A 154 10.14 9.05 -11.00
N ARG A 155 11.24 9.50 -10.39
CA ARG A 155 12.15 8.65 -9.62
C ARG A 155 11.48 8.00 -8.40
N VAL A 156 10.47 8.67 -7.81
CA VAL A 156 9.73 8.19 -6.65
C VAL A 156 8.88 6.98 -7.02
N ALA A 157 8.01 7.10 -8.02
CA ALA A 157 7.18 5.99 -8.50
C ALA A 157 8.04 4.82 -8.98
N ARG A 158 9.09 5.11 -9.75
CA ARG A 158 10.06 4.10 -10.21
C ARG A 158 10.74 3.33 -9.07
N ARG A 159 10.93 3.95 -7.90
CA ARG A 159 11.47 3.25 -6.71
C ARG A 159 10.41 2.34 -6.12
N VAL A 160 9.17 2.83 -5.99
CA VAL A 160 8.03 2.02 -5.50
C VAL A 160 7.87 0.77 -6.35
N TYR A 161 7.82 0.90 -7.68
CA TYR A 161 7.62 -0.22 -8.60
C TYR A 161 8.74 -1.27 -8.49
N ARG A 162 10.01 -0.84 -8.46
CA ARG A 162 11.13 -1.78 -8.25
C ARG A 162 11.06 -2.48 -6.89
N THR A 163 10.61 -1.79 -5.84
CA THR A 163 10.47 -2.40 -4.50
C THR A 163 9.43 -3.51 -4.46
N VAL A 164 8.43 -3.48 -5.35
CA VAL A 164 7.38 -4.51 -5.43
C VAL A 164 7.59 -5.47 -6.61
N GLY A 165 8.81 -5.52 -7.15
CA GLY A 165 9.24 -6.53 -8.13
C GLY A 165 9.14 -6.12 -9.60
N PHE A 166 8.62 -4.93 -9.94
CA PHE A 166 8.56 -4.54 -11.35
C PHE A 166 9.94 -4.30 -11.93
N GLU A 167 10.15 -4.86 -13.12
CA GLU A 167 11.35 -4.71 -13.92
C GLU A 167 11.09 -3.84 -15.14
N LEU A 168 12.15 -3.26 -15.69
CA LEU A 168 12.03 -2.45 -16.90
C LEU A 168 11.97 -3.33 -18.14
N ALA A 169 10.88 -3.22 -18.90
CA ALA A 169 10.71 -3.94 -20.16
C ALA A 169 11.08 -3.09 -21.39
N GLU A 170 10.70 -1.81 -21.42
CA GLU A 170 10.95 -0.94 -22.58
C GLU A 170 11.24 0.53 -22.21
N ARG A 171 12.03 1.21 -23.06
CA ARG A 171 12.31 2.65 -22.98
C ARG A 171 11.94 3.34 -24.29
N ARG A 172 10.69 3.80 -24.43
CA ARG A 172 10.24 4.61 -25.58
C ARG A 172 9.27 5.70 -25.12
N GLY A 173 9.79 6.91 -24.90
CA GLY A 173 9.05 7.97 -24.23
C GLY A 173 8.99 7.67 -22.74
N ASP A 174 7.83 7.19 -22.28
CA ASP A 174 7.69 6.64 -20.93
C ASP A 174 8.44 5.31 -20.80
N LEU A 175 8.70 4.92 -19.56
CA LEU A 175 9.26 3.61 -19.22
C LEU A 175 8.12 2.63 -19.04
N ARG A 176 8.13 1.56 -19.82
CA ARG A 176 7.23 0.42 -19.59
C ARG A 176 7.88 -0.55 -18.63
N MET A 177 7.20 -0.87 -17.55
CA MET A 177 7.65 -1.83 -16.56
C MET A 177 6.66 -2.99 -16.45
N GLU A 178 7.17 -4.18 -16.19
CA GLU A 178 6.38 -5.40 -16.07
C GLU A 178 6.71 -6.11 -14.76
N LEU A 179 5.73 -6.81 -14.20
CA LEU A 179 5.88 -7.73 -13.09
C LEU A 179 5.31 -9.08 -13.53
N ASP A 180 6.12 -10.13 -13.40
CA ASP A 180 5.62 -11.50 -13.44
C ASP A 180 5.05 -11.86 -12.07
N LEU A 181 3.84 -12.42 -12.01
CA LEU A 181 3.24 -12.75 -10.73
C LEU A 181 3.88 -13.98 -10.07
N ASP A 182 4.64 -14.80 -10.80
CA ASP A 182 5.48 -15.87 -10.24
C ASP A 182 6.83 -15.34 -9.71
N ASP A 183 7.11 -14.04 -9.83
CA ASP A 183 8.28 -13.42 -9.22
C ASP A 183 8.28 -13.64 -7.69
N PRO A 184 9.44 -13.93 -7.06
CA PRO A 184 9.51 -14.15 -5.62
C PRO A 184 8.94 -13.00 -4.78
N VAL A 185 9.15 -11.74 -5.20
CA VAL A 185 8.61 -10.56 -4.50
C VAL A 185 7.09 -10.54 -4.63
N ALA A 186 6.54 -10.79 -5.82
CA ALA A 186 5.09 -10.87 -6.03
C ALA A 186 4.44 -12.01 -5.25
N THR A 187 5.14 -13.13 -5.10
CA THR A 187 4.69 -14.28 -4.30
C THR A 187 4.67 -13.95 -2.82
N GLU A 188 5.75 -13.36 -2.29
CA GLU A 188 5.85 -12.97 -0.88
C GLU A 188 4.79 -11.95 -0.49
N VAL A 189 4.45 -11.01 -1.39
CA VAL A 189 3.44 -9.98 -1.16
C VAL A 189 2.08 -10.55 -0.72
N ARG A 190 1.76 -11.79 -1.11
CA ARG A 190 0.51 -12.51 -0.81
C ARG A 190 0.50 -13.13 0.60
N TRP A 191 1.50 -12.87 1.42
CA TRP A 191 1.61 -13.47 2.75
C TRP A 191 1.31 -12.45 3.87
N PRO A 192 0.71 -12.89 4.99
CA PRO A 192 0.50 -12.04 6.15
C PRO A 192 1.85 -11.56 6.75
N PRO A 193 1.88 -10.46 7.51
CA PRO A 193 3.11 -9.90 8.08
C PRO A 193 4.00 -10.92 8.79
N LEU A 194 3.45 -11.79 9.66
CA LEU A 194 4.22 -12.82 10.37
C LEU A 194 4.96 -13.77 9.41
N ALA A 195 4.28 -14.23 8.37
CA ALA A 195 4.86 -15.17 7.41
C ALA A 195 5.99 -14.55 6.56
N ARG A 196 6.04 -13.21 6.46
CA ARG A 196 7.08 -12.47 5.72
C ARG A 196 8.26 -12.07 6.59
N LEU A 197 7.97 -11.51 7.76
CA LEU A 197 8.96 -10.86 8.62
C LEU A 197 9.49 -11.79 9.72
N GLY A 198 8.86 -12.94 9.93
CA GLY A 198 9.07 -13.74 11.13
C GLY A 198 8.44 -13.08 12.36
N PRO A 199 8.51 -13.72 13.55
CA PRO A 199 8.14 -13.06 14.79
C PRO A 199 9.02 -11.82 14.98
N ALA A 200 8.42 -10.69 15.39
CA ALA A 200 9.21 -9.57 15.86
C ALA A 200 10.06 -10.04 17.05
N GLU A 201 11.38 -9.84 17.00
CA GLU A 201 12.20 -10.05 18.19
C GLU A 201 11.67 -9.10 19.28
N SER A 202 11.16 -9.65 20.37
CA SER A 202 10.67 -8.81 21.46
C SER A 202 11.85 -8.03 22.04
N GLU A 203 11.78 -6.70 22.06
CA GLU A 203 12.68 -5.86 22.89
C GLU A 203 12.32 -5.97 24.38
N ALA A 204 12.13 -7.19 24.88
CA ALA A 204 11.81 -7.50 26.26
C ALA A 204 12.68 -8.67 26.73
N ASP A 205 13.97 -8.38 27.00
CA ASP A 205 14.54 -8.62 28.33
C ASP A 205 15.93 -7.96 28.47
N GLY A 206 15.93 -6.62 28.51
CA GLY A 206 17.09 -5.85 28.98
C GLY A 206 17.13 -5.83 30.51
N ALA A 207 17.19 -6.98 31.17
CA ALA A 207 17.38 -7.04 32.61
C ALA A 207 18.72 -6.35 32.99
N PRO A 208 18.77 -5.50 34.02
CA PRO A 208 20.03 -4.92 34.47
C PRO A 208 20.87 -6.04 35.05
N VAL A 209 22.02 -6.33 34.42
CA VAL A 209 23.02 -7.23 35.00
C VAL A 209 23.55 -6.59 36.27
N ALA A 210 22.98 -7.00 37.40
CA ALA A 210 23.49 -6.70 38.72
C ALA A 210 24.84 -7.41 38.91
N GLY A 211 25.88 -6.61 39.19
CA GLY A 211 26.96 -7.01 40.09
C GLY A 211 28.14 -7.77 39.48
N ARG A 212 29.23 -7.03 39.23
CA ARG A 212 30.53 -7.44 39.77
C ARG A 212 31.13 -6.29 40.55
N SER A 213 31.06 -6.43 41.87
CA SER A 213 31.77 -5.64 42.86
C SER A 213 33.27 -5.64 42.52
N ARG A 214 33.85 -4.46 42.29
CA ARG A 214 35.30 -4.27 42.31
C ARG A 214 35.70 -3.96 43.75
N VAL A 215 36.42 -4.91 44.34
CA VAL A 215 37.19 -4.74 45.58
C VAL A 215 38.20 -3.61 45.36
N PRO A 216 38.39 -2.67 46.30
CA PRO A 216 39.49 -1.72 46.24
C PRO A 216 40.77 -2.42 46.72
N ALA A 217 41.87 -2.21 46.00
CA ALA A 217 43.21 -2.45 46.53
C ALA A 217 43.93 -1.12 46.58
N ASP A 218 44.30 -0.74 47.80
CA ASP A 218 45.17 0.37 48.17
C ASP A 218 46.59 0.24 47.59
N ASP A 219 47.30 1.37 47.70
CA ASP A 219 48.72 1.69 47.43
C ASP A 219 49.17 2.02 45.99
#